data_AF-A0A845PTQ4-F1
#
_entry.id   AF-A0A845PTQ4-F1
#
_cell.length_a   1.000
_cell.length_b   1.000
_cell.length_c   1.000
_cell.angle_alpha   90.00
_cell.angle_beta   90.00
_cell.angle_gamma   90.00
#
_symmetry.space_group_name_H-M   'P 1'
#
loop_
_entity.id
_entity.type
_entity.pdbx_description
1 polymer ?
#
loop_
_entity_poly.entity_id
_entity_poly.type
_entity_poly.pdbx_seq_one_letter_code
_entity_poly.pdbx_strand_id
1 'polypeptide(L)'
;FDVTQASVHDIHYLKDIKHLYQNCTILGDKGDLSIDYQRDLFAYNQINMEVPMRKNQHGYKPQPYIFRKSRKRIETLFSQLCDQFMIRRNYAKSFDGFKNRILS
;
A
#
# COMPACT_ATOMS: atom_id res chain seq x y z
N PHE A 1 -9.19 1.20 -12.65
CA PHE A 1 -8.45 0.41 -11.65
C PHE A 1 -7.05 0.25 -12.21
N ASP A 2 -6.05 0.79 -11.53
CA ASP A 2 -4.66 0.63 -11.94
C ASP A 2 -4.12 -0.63 -11.28
N VAL A 3 -3.90 -1.66 -12.10
CA VAL A 3 -3.29 -2.93 -11.68
C VAL A 3 -2.06 -3.12 -12.55
N THR A 4 -0.89 -3.04 -11.94
CA THR A 4 0.39 -3.26 -12.61
C THR A 4 0.82 -4.73 -12.49
N GLN A 5 1.73 -5.16 -13.36
CA GLN A 5 2.36 -6.47 -13.22
C GLN A 5 3.17 -6.51 -11.92
N ALA A 6 3.28 -7.70 -11.31
CA ALA A 6 4.07 -7.89 -10.08
C ALA A 6 5.57 -7.58 -10.24
N SER A 7 6.07 -7.46 -11.47
CA SER A 7 7.44 -7.05 -11.80
C SER A 7 7.67 -5.54 -11.75
N VAL A 8 6.60 -4.73 -11.72
CA VAL A 8 6.69 -3.28 -11.66
C VAL A 8 6.82 -2.87 -10.20
N HIS A 9 7.87 -2.11 -9.88
CA HIS A 9 8.08 -1.61 -8.53
C HIS A 9 7.08 -0.52 -8.16
N ASP A 10 6.57 -0.57 -6.92
CA ASP A 10 5.64 0.43 -6.35
C ASP A 10 6.19 1.86 -6.38
N ILE A 11 7.53 2.03 -6.45
CA ILE A 11 8.20 3.33 -6.66
C ILE A 11 7.71 4.05 -7.93
N HIS A 12 7.33 3.33 -8.99
CA HIS A 12 6.81 3.97 -10.19
C HIS A 12 5.42 4.56 -9.94
N TYR A 13 4.60 3.91 -9.13
CA TYR A 13 3.31 4.44 -8.72
C TYR A 13 3.46 5.71 -7.89
N LEU A 14 4.55 5.85 -7.12
CA LEU A 14 4.86 7.09 -6.38
C LEU A 14 5.01 8.32 -7.31
N LYS A 15 5.36 8.12 -8.59
CA LYS A 15 5.44 9.22 -9.55
C LYS A 15 4.07 9.70 -10.04
N ASP A 16 3.08 8.82 -10.03
CA ASP A 16 1.73 9.13 -10.51
C ASP A 16 0.89 9.76 -9.40
N ILE A 17 1.03 9.29 -8.16
CA ILE A 17 0.30 9.84 -7.00
C ILE A 17 0.56 11.33 -6.75
N LYS A 18 1.73 11.85 -7.18
CA LYS A 18 2.08 13.26 -7.01
C LYS A 18 1.13 14.18 -7.79
N HIS A 19 0.49 13.67 -8.84
CA HIS A 19 -0.49 14.40 -9.63
C HIS A 19 -1.93 14.18 -9.13
N LEU A 20 -2.18 13.12 -8.36
CA LEU A 20 -3.51 12.70 -7.95
C LEU A 20 -3.91 13.22 -6.56
N TYR A 21 -2.95 13.43 -5.68
CA TYR A 21 -3.19 13.84 -4.29
C TYR A 21 -2.45 15.12 -3.95
N GLN A 22 -2.96 15.87 -2.97
CA GLN A 22 -2.33 17.08 -2.45
C GLN A 22 -2.64 17.21 -0.96
N ASN A 23 -1.68 17.74 -0.18
CA ASN A 23 -1.84 18.04 1.26
C ASN A 23 -2.27 16.83 2.11
N CYS A 24 -1.67 15.67 1.89
CA CYS A 24 -2.03 14.45 2.61
C CYS A 24 -0.82 13.70 3.15
N THR A 25 -1.06 12.76 4.07
CA THR A 25 -0.04 11.83 4.56
C THR A 25 -0.34 10.44 4.03
N ILE A 26 0.64 9.85 3.34
CA ILE A 26 0.60 8.50 2.79
C ILE A 26 1.40 7.57 3.69
N LEU A 27 0.83 6.40 3.97
CA LEU A 27 1.52 5.35 4.70
C LEU A 27 2.24 4.44 3.71
N GLY A 28 3.57 4.48 3.70
CA GLY A 28 4.42 3.69 2.80
C GLY A 28 5.06 2.48 3.49
N ASP A 29 5.74 1.63 2.72
CA ASP A 29 6.62 0.59 3.26
C ASP A 29 8.06 1.10 3.33
N LYS A 30 8.93 0.33 4.01
CA LYS A 30 10.35 0.63 4.14
C LYS A 30 11.05 0.76 2.78
N GLY A 31 10.55 0.09 1.75
CA GLY A 31 11.04 0.19 0.37
C GLY A 31 10.86 1.57 -0.25
N ASP A 32 9.93 2.38 0.27
CA ASP A 32 9.57 3.70 -0.24
C ASP A 32 10.34 4.84 0.45
N LEU A 33 11.22 4.53 1.41
CA LEU A 33 11.98 5.51 2.23
C LEU A 33 13.09 6.25 1.48
N SER A 34 13.16 6.17 0.14
CA SER A 34 14.17 6.94 -0.58
C SER A 34 13.94 8.43 -0.34
N ILE A 35 14.95 9.07 0.26
CA ILE A 35 14.91 10.47 0.70
C ILE A 35 14.56 11.41 -0.46
N ASP A 36 15.02 11.08 -1.67
CA ASP A 36 14.78 11.90 -2.86
C ASP A 36 13.30 11.90 -3.24
N TYR A 37 12.63 10.75 -3.16
CA TYR A 37 11.20 10.65 -3.48
C TYR A 37 10.34 11.34 -2.41
N GLN A 38 10.69 11.22 -1.13
CA GLN A 38 9.96 11.92 -0.08
C GLN A 38 10.05 13.43 -0.23
N ARG A 39 11.25 13.93 -0.59
CA ARG A 39 11.47 15.35 -0.86
C ARG A 39 10.69 15.82 -2.08
N ASP A 40 10.70 15.04 -3.17
CA ASP A 40 9.95 15.37 -4.39
C ASP A 40 8.44 15.44 -4.12
N LEU A 41 7.88 14.43 -3.44
CA LEU A 41 6.46 14.38 -3.08
C LEU A 41 6.03 15.53 -2.18
N PHE A 42 6.87 15.88 -1.20
CA PHE A 42 6.61 17.00 -0.31
C PHE A 42 6.72 18.35 -1.03
N ALA A 43 7.77 18.55 -1.84
CA ALA A 43 8.00 19.80 -2.56
C ALA A 43 6.95 20.04 -3.64
N TYR A 44 6.50 19.00 -4.33
CA TYR A 44 5.54 19.10 -5.42
C TYR A 44 4.12 19.36 -4.89
N ASN A 45 3.61 18.49 -3.99
CA ASN A 45 2.20 18.49 -3.60
C ASN A 45 1.94 18.44 -2.07
N GLN A 46 2.96 18.74 -1.26
CA GLN A 46 2.89 18.65 0.22
C GLN A 46 2.41 17.28 0.71
N ILE A 47 2.81 16.22 -0.01
CA ILE A 47 2.50 14.86 0.37
C ILE A 47 3.57 14.38 1.34
N ASN A 48 3.16 14.08 2.58
CA ASN A 48 4.03 13.49 3.59
C ASN A 48 4.01 11.98 3.45
N MET A 49 5.16 11.34 3.62
CA MET A 49 5.24 9.88 3.66
C MET A 49 5.64 9.43 5.06
N GLU A 50 4.79 8.63 5.70
CA GLU A 50 5.07 8.02 6.98
C GLU A 50 5.21 6.51 6.81
N VAL A 51 6.29 5.95 7.35
CA VAL A 51 6.50 4.50 7.38
C VAL A 51 6.38 4.01 8.82
N PRO A 52 5.39 3.14 9.14
CA PRO A 52 5.25 2.62 10.48
C PRO A 52 6.45 1.77 10.87
N MET A 53 7.04 2.08 12.02
CA MET A 53 8.18 1.32 12.54
C MET A 53 7.75 -0.07 13.02
N ARG A 54 8.61 -1.07 12.79
CA ARG A 54 8.46 -2.40 13.37
C ARG A 54 9.01 -2.40 14.80
N LYS A 55 8.37 -3.15 15.70
CA LYS A 55 8.74 -3.19 17.14
C LYS A 55 10.20 -3.55 17.42
N ASN A 56 10.83 -4.32 16.54
CA ASN A 56 12.21 -4.78 16.65
C ASN A 56 13.24 -3.81 16.02
N GLN A 57 12.82 -2.67 15.50
CA GLN A 57 13.73 -1.66 14.96
C GLN A 57 14.32 -0.81 16.11
N HIS A 58 15.61 -0.48 15.99
CA HIS A 58 16.26 0.43 16.93
C HIS A 58 15.57 1.80 16.93
N GLY A 59 15.34 2.37 18.11
CA GLY A 59 14.64 3.66 18.25
C GLY A 59 13.15 3.59 17.93
N TYR A 60 12.51 2.42 18.10
CA TYR A 60 11.09 2.21 17.84
C TYR A 60 10.20 3.30 18.45
N LYS A 61 9.40 3.94 17.59
CA LYS A 61 8.34 4.85 18.00
C LYS A 61 6.99 4.21 17.66
N PRO A 62 6.06 4.11 18.62
CA PRO A 62 4.74 3.57 18.35
C PRO A 62 3.97 4.50 17.40
N GLN A 63 3.39 3.91 16.35
CA GLN A 63 2.48 4.62 15.46
C GLN A 63 1.21 5.07 16.23
N PRO A 64 0.63 6.24 15.93
CA PRO A 64 -0.64 6.66 16.51
C PRO A 64 -1.73 5.58 16.44
N TYR A 65 -2.52 5.48 17.50
CA TYR A 65 -3.52 4.41 17.66
C TYR A 65 -4.49 4.33 16.47
N ILE A 66 -4.90 5.47 15.92
CA ILE A 66 -5.84 5.56 14.80
C ILE A 66 -5.28 4.83 13.57
N PHE A 67 -4.06 5.14 13.16
CA PHE A 67 -3.43 4.49 12.00
C PHE A 67 -3.23 2.98 12.23
N ARG A 68 -2.80 2.59 13.43
CA ARG A 68 -2.63 1.17 13.78
C ARG A 68 -3.97 0.41 13.71
N LYS A 69 -5.05 0.98 14.23
CA LYS A 69 -6.40 0.39 14.22
C LYS A 69 -6.92 0.27 12.79
N SER A 70 -6.78 1.34 11.99
CA SER A 70 -7.21 1.35 10.58
C SER A 70 -6.45 0.31 9.76
N ARG A 71 -5.12 0.27 9.85
CA ARG A 71 -4.28 -0.74 9.16
C ARG A 71 -4.71 -2.15 9.53
N LYS A 72 -4.89 -2.43 10.84
CA LYS A 72 -5.31 -3.76 11.30
C LYS A 72 -6.68 -4.15 10.75
N ARG A 73 -7.63 -3.20 10.67
CA ARG A 73 -8.95 -3.44 10.09
C ARG A 73 -8.87 -3.77 8.59
N ILE A 74 -8.06 -3.01 7.84
CA ILE A 74 -7.82 -3.25 6.42
C ILE A 74 -7.22 -4.66 6.21
N GLU A 75 -6.16 -5.01 6.94
CA GLU A 75 -5.52 -6.33 6.86
C GLU A 75 -6.48 -7.48 7.21
N THR A 76 -7.27 -7.32 8.28
CA THR A 76 -8.27 -8.31 8.68
C THR A 76 -9.31 -8.50 7.58
N LEU A 77 -9.85 -7.40 7.04
CA LEU A 77 -10.84 -7.46 5.97
C LEU A 77 -10.27 -8.13 4.72
N PHE A 78 -9.07 -7.75 4.28
CA PHE A 78 -8.41 -8.39 3.15
C PHE A 78 -8.16 -9.88 3.37
N SER A 79 -7.79 -10.29 4.59
CA SER A 79 -7.60 -11.71 4.91
C SER A 79 -8.92 -12.48 4.79
N GLN A 80 -10.01 -11.94 5.36
CA GLN A 80 -11.34 -12.54 5.26
C GLN A 80 -11.80 -12.66 3.81
N LEU A 81 -11.62 -11.60 3.00
CA LEU A 81 -11.98 -11.62 1.58
C LEU A 81 -11.11 -12.62 0.79
N CYS A 82 -9.82 -12.71 1.11
CA CYS A 82 -8.92 -13.68 0.48
C CYS A 82 -9.38 -15.11 0.72
N ASP A 83 -9.83 -15.41 1.93
CA ASP A 83 -10.32 -16.74 2.31
C ASP A 83 -11.70 -17.02 1.72
N GLN A 84 -12.64 -16.06 1.83
CA GLN A 84 -14.01 -16.18 1.29
C GLN A 84 -14.01 -16.46 -0.21
N PHE A 85 -13.24 -15.69 -0.97
CA PHE A 85 -13.15 -15.84 -2.42
C PHE A 85 -12.05 -16.81 -2.85
N MET A 86 -11.34 -17.45 -1.92
CA MET A 86 -10.20 -18.33 -2.19
C MET A 86 -9.22 -17.71 -3.21
N ILE A 87 -8.94 -16.42 -3.08
CA ILE A 87 -8.15 -15.61 -4.04
C ILE A 87 -6.76 -16.21 -4.26
N ARG A 88 -6.16 -16.77 -3.20
CA ARG A 88 -4.83 -17.40 -3.26
C ARG A 88 -4.79 -18.69 -4.08
N ARG A 89 -5.93 -19.32 -4.33
CA ARG A 89 -6.06 -20.55 -5.15
C ARG A 89 -6.48 -20.23 -6.59
N ASN A 90 -5.99 -19.13 -7.16
CA ASN A 90 -6.24 -18.78 -8.55
C ASN A 90 -5.30 -19.55 -9.49
N TYR A 91 -5.74 -20.73 -9.95
CA TYR A 91 -4.96 -21.57 -10.86
C TYR A 91 -4.80 -20.98 -12.27
N ALA A 92 -5.71 -20.09 -12.69
CA ALA A 92 -5.66 -19.45 -14.00
C ALA A 92 -4.53 -18.40 -14.12
N LYS A 93 -4.06 -17.85 -12.99
CA LYS A 93 -3.04 -16.80 -12.91
C LYS A 93 -3.27 -15.60 -13.86
N SER A 94 -4.52 -15.36 -14.25
CA SER A 94 -4.94 -14.26 -15.12
C SER A 94 -5.88 -13.31 -14.39
N PHE A 95 -5.97 -12.07 -14.88
CA PHE A 95 -6.89 -11.07 -14.36
C PHE A 95 -8.35 -11.51 -14.52
N ASP A 96 -8.71 -12.10 -15.67
CA ASP A 96 -10.07 -12.59 -15.90
C ASP A 96 -10.42 -13.73 -14.93
N GLY A 97 -9.49 -14.65 -14.67
CA GLY A 97 -9.69 -15.71 -13.67
C GLY A 97 -9.88 -15.18 -12.25
N PHE A 98 -9.18 -14.10 -11.91
CA PHE A 98 -9.36 -13.38 -10.64
C PHE A 98 -10.71 -12.66 -10.58
N LYS A 99 -11.07 -11.91 -11.63
CA LYS A 99 -12.33 -11.17 -11.75
C LYS A 99 -13.54 -12.11 -11.63
N ASN A 100 -13.54 -13.20 -12.38
CA ASN A 100 -14.64 -14.17 -12.36
C ASN A 100 -14.83 -14.81 -10.97
N ARG A 101 -13.76 -14.97 -10.20
CA ARG A 101 -13.83 -15.54 -8.84
C ARG A 101 -14.39 -14.58 -7.79
N ILE A 102 -14.22 -13.27 -7.98
CA ILE A 102 -14.80 -12.25 -7.09
C ILE A 102 -16.26 -11.98 -7.44
N LEU A 103 -16.62 -12.09 -8.72
CA LEU A 103 -17.97 -11.77 -9.23
C LEU A 103 -18.92 -12.98 -9.26
N SER A 104 -18.42 -14.19 -9.01
CA SER A 104 -19.22 -15.43 -8.94
C SER A 104 -19.68 -15.72 -7.51
#